data_AF-A0A7C7EAH4-F1
#
_entry.id   AF-A0A7C7EAH4-F1
#
_cell.length_a   1.000
_cell.length_b   1.000
_cell.length_c   1.000
_cell.angle_alpha   90.00
_cell.angle_beta   90.00
_cell.angle_gamma   90.00
#
_symmetry.space_group_name_H-M   'P 1'
#
loop_
_entity.id
_entity.type
_entity.pdbx_description
1 polymer ?
#
loop_
_entity_poly.entity_id
_entity_poly.type
_entity_poly.pdbx_seq_one_letter_code
_entity_poly.pdbx_strand_id
1 'polypeptide(L)'
;MKKLITKIEKALHKKATGEEGFTLIELIVVITVLGTLATLLIPKVLGVKDRAETEIDAANEKIIRNALERYYAKEGSYPNADTGDKLPKEELKDFLDLNDEDIQKWIYKNTSTNTNDSYSLEKKSTQ
;
A
#
# COMPACT_ATOMS: atom_id res chain seq x y z
N MET A 1 55.22 9.78 61.54
CA MET A 1 53.93 9.12 61.25
C MET A 1 52.83 10.08 60.76
N LYS A 2 52.59 11.25 61.38
CA LYS A 2 51.51 12.17 60.97
C LYS A 2 51.53 12.65 59.49
N LYS A 3 52.72 12.79 58.89
CA LYS A 3 52.88 13.20 57.48
C LYS A 3 52.27 12.22 56.45
N LEU A 4 52.16 10.94 56.79
CA LEU A 4 51.63 9.93 55.87
C LEU A 4 50.09 10.01 55.81
N ILE A 5 49.46 10.22 56.96
CA ILE A 5 48.00 10.36 57.09
C ILE A 5 47.53 11.59 56.31
N THR A 6 48.23 12.72 56.41
CA THR A 6 47.89 13.96 55.69
C THR A 6 48.06 13.85 54.17
N LYS A 7 48.97 13.00 53.67
CA LYS A 7 49.10 12.75 52.23
C LYS A 7 47.94 11.92 51.67
N ILE A 8 47.43 10.98 52.47
CA ILE A 8 46.31 10.11 52.07
C ILE A 8 45.00 10.91 52.04
N GLU A 9 44.76 11.81 53.00
CA GLU A 9 43.60 12.72 52.98
C GLU A 9 43.57 13.63 51.74
N LYS A 10 44.74 14.16 51.34
CA LYS A 10 44.85 14.99 50.13
C LYS A 10 44.71 14.20 48.82
N ALA A 11 45.08 12.92 48.82
CA ALA A 11 44.93 12.06 47.65
C ALA A 11 43.47 11.61 47.44
N LEU A 12 42.72 11.40 48.53
CA LEU A 12 41.31 11.00 48.49
C LEU A 12 40.36 12.14 48.06
N HIS A 13 40.76 13.40 48.21
CA HIS A 13 39.98 14.56 47.75
C HIS A 13 40.24 14.96 46.29
N LYS A 14 41.11 14.24 45.56
CA LYS A 14 41.50 14.59 44.20
C LYS A 14 40.92 13.65 43.15
N LYS A 15 39.59 13.66 42.99
CA LYS A 15 38.87 13.44 41.72
C LYS A 15 37.37 13.32 41.99
N ALA A 16 36.66 14.44 42.01
CA ALA A 16 35.38 14.46 41.33
C ALA A 16 35.74 14.70 39.86
N THR A 17 35.72 13.62 39.08
CA THR A 17 35.88 13.68 37.62
C THR A 17 34.79 14.58 37.06
N GLY A 18 35.19 15.57 36.25
CA GLY A 18 34.33 16.62 35.74
C GLY A 18 33.07 16.06 35.07
N GLU A 19 31.93 16.35 35.67
CA GLU A 19 30.65 16.27 35.00
C GLU A 19 30.57 17.49 34.07
N GLU A 20 31.08 17.33 32.85
CA GLU A 20 30.91 18.32 31.80
C GLU A 20 29.43 18.34 31.40
N GLY A 21 28.70 19.35 31.89
CA GLY A 21 27.32 19.58 31.54
C GLY A 21 27.18 19.98 30.07
N PHE A 22 26.12 19.48 29.44
CA PHE A 22 25.74 19.84 28.06
C PHE A 22 25.64 21.35 27.90
N THR A 23 26.18 21.88 26.81
CA THR A 23 26.06 23.31 26.52
C THR A 23 24.69 23.61 25.90
N LEU A 24 24.15 24.81 26.17
CA LEU A 24 22.91 25.26 25.50
C LEU A 24 23.08 25.33 23.97
N ILE A 25 24.29 25.65 23.52
CA ILE A 25 24.59 25.74 22.08
C ILE A 25 24.54 24.37 21.40
N GLU A 26 24.99 23.30 22.06
CA GLU A 26 24.85 21.94 21.53
C GLU A 26 23.38 21.56 21.32
N LEU A 27 22.50 21.88 22.27
CA LEU A 27 21.09 21.59 22.12
C LEU A 27 20.46 22.43 21.00
N ILE A 28 20.82 23.70 20.87
CA ILE A 28 20.33 24.60 19.82
C ILE A 28 20.71 24.10 18.43
N VAL A 29 21.96 23.65 18.25
CA VAL A 29 22.41 23.10 16.95
C VAL A 29 21.66 21.81 16.62
N VAL A 30 21.46 20.92 17.59
CA VAL A 30 20.73 19.65 17.40
C VAL A 30 19.28 19.89 16.97
N ILE A 31 18.52 20.73 17.68
CA ILE A 31 17.13 21.00 17.32
C ILE A 31 17.01 21.76 15.99
N THR A 32 18.03 22.53 15.61
CA THR A 32 18.10 23.22 14.33
C THR A 32 18.28 22.22 13.18
N VAL A 33 19.19 21.25 13.34
CA VAL A 33 19.40 20.17 12.36
C VAL A 33 18.17 19.26 12.29
N LEU A 34 17.57 18.90 13.44
CA LEU A 34 16.34 18.10 13.45
C LEU A 34 15.16 18.86 12.83
N GLY A 35 15.02 20.15 13.09
CA GLY A 35 13.99 21.01 12.51
C GLY A 35 14.14 21.15 10.99
N THR A 36 15.36 21.34 10.50
CA THR A 36 15.61 21.40 9.05
C THR A 36 15.34 20.06 8.37
N LEU A 37 15.83 18.95 8.92
CA LEU A 37 15.56 17.61 8.37
C LEU A 37 14.06 17.27 8.39
N ALA A 38 13.33 17.61 9.46
CA ALA A 38 11.90 17.36 9.56
C ALA A 38 11.08 17.97 8.41
N THR A 39 11.53 19.10 7.84
CA THR A 39 10.85 19.72 6.68
C THR A 39 11.01 18.93 5.38
N LEU A 40 12.11 18.19 5.22
CA LEU A 40 12.45 17.46 3.99
C LEU A 40 11.94 16.01 3.99
N LEU A 41 11.57 15.47 5.15
CA LEU A 41 11.16 14.08 5.33
C LEU A 41 9.76 13.74 4.81
N ILE A 42 9.12 14.62 4.02
CA ILE A 42 7.81 14.39 3.40
C ILE A 42 7.95 14.08 1.89
N PRO A 43 8.67 13.05 1.40
CA PRO A 43 8.45 12.63 0.04
C PRO A 43 7.05 12.02 -0.07
N LYS A 44 6.17 12.78 -0.72
CA LYS A 44 4.78 12.42 -1.02
C LYS A 44 4.73 11.20 -1.94
N VAL A 45 4.20 10.10 -1.42
CA VAL A 45 3.72 8.94 -2.21
C VAL A 45 2.35 9.23 -2.86
N LEU A 46 1.88 10.48 -2.78
CA LEU A 46 0.59 10.93 -3.31
C LEU A 46 0.63 10.88 -4.84
N GLY A 47 -0.08 9.92 -5.44
CA GLY A 47 -0.24 9.77 -6.88
C GLY A 47 0.47 8.57 -7.52
N VAL A 48 1.38 7.89 -6.81
CA VAL A 48 1.88 6.57 -7.28
C VAL A 48 0.77 5.53 -7.13
N LYS A 49 0.01 5.60 -6.02
CA LYS A 49 -1.12 4.73 -5.75
C LYS A 49 -2.21 4.86 -6.81
N ASP A 50 -2.66 6.09 -7.12
CA ASP A 50 -3.76 6.32 -8.07
C ASP A 50 -3.41 5.85 -9.49
N ARG A 51 -2.16 6.04 -9.93
CA ARG A 51 -1.68 5.51 -11.21
C ARG A 51 -1.63 3.99 -11.21
N ALA A 52 -1.09 3.40 -10.14
CA ALA A 52 -1.04 1.95 -10.00
C ALA A 52 -2.45 1.34 -10.00
N GLU A 53 -3.41 1.94 -9.32
CA GLU A 53 -4.81 1.50 -9.32
C GLU A 53 -5.43 1.55 -10.71
N THR A 54 -5.20 2.63 -11.46
CA THR A 54 -5.71 2.77 -12.85
C THR A 54 -5.12 1.70 -13.77
N GLU A 55 -3.81 1.44 -13.68
CA GLU A 55 -3.12 0.41 -14.47
C GLU A 55 -3.60 -1.00 -14.09
N ILE A 56 -3.80 -1.28 -12.80
CA ILE A 56 -4.34 -2.55 -12.30
C ILE A 56 -5.76 -2.75 -12.84
N ASP A 57 -6.61 -1.72 -12.80
CA ASP A 57 -7.98 -1.84 -13.30
C ASP A 57 -7.99 -2.13 -14.81
N ALA A 58 -7.14 -1.48 -15.61
CA ALA A 58 -7.02 -1.77 -17.04
C ALA A 58 -6.54 -3.20 -17.32
N ALA A 59 -5.60 -3.71 -16.50
CA ALA A 59 -5.15 -5.09 -16.59
C ALA A 59 -6.26 -6.09 -16.22
N ASN A 60 -6.97 -5.82 -15.13
CA ASN A 60 -8.09 -6.65 -14.66
C ASN A 60 -9.23 -6.69 -15.68
N GLU A 61 -9.55 -5.57 -16.31
CA GLU A 61 -10.54 -5.53 -17.40
C GLU A 61 -10.19 -6.53 -18.50
N LYS A 62 -8.93 -6.49 -18.95
CA LYS A 62 -8.43 -7.37 -20.01
C LYS A 62 -8.48 -8.84 -19.58
N ILE A 63 -8.12 -9.14 -18.33
CA ILE A 63 -8.19 -10.50 -17.78
C ILE A 63 -9.65 -11.01 -17.80
N ILE A 64 -10.60 -10.19 -17.36
CA ILE A 64 -12.02 -10.54 -17.35
C ILE A 64 -12.54 -10.77 -18.77
N ARG A 65 -12.25 -9.87 -19.71
CA ARG A 65 -12.66 -10.01 -21.12
C ARG A 65 -12.13 -11.30 -21.73
N ASN A 66 -10.85 -11.59 -21.53
CA ASN A 66 -10.25 -12.84 -22.00
C ASN A 66 -10.91 -14.07 -21.36
N ALA A 67 -11.26 -14.01 -20.08
CA ALA A 67 -11.96 -15.11 -19.40
C ALA A 67 -13.35 -15.35 -20.01
N LEU A 68 -14.10 -14.28 -20.29
CA LEU A 68 -15.40 -14.34 -20.96
C LEU A 68 -15.30 -14.90 -22.39
N GLU A 69 -14.30 -14.48 -23.15
CA GLU A 69 -14.04 -15.01 -24.50
C GLU A 69 -13.65 -16.48 -24.48
N ARG A 70 -12.84 -16.91 -23.51
CA ARG A 70 -12.47 -18.33 -23.32
C ARG A 70 -13.67 -19.17 -22.93
N TYR A 71 -14.55 -18.65 -22.07
CA TYR A 71 -15.81 -19.30 -21.73
C TYR A 71 -16.69 -19.44 -22.97
N TYR A 72 -16.89 -18.36 -23.74
CA TYR A 72 -17.65 -18.38 -24.99
C TYR A 72 -17.08 -19.40 -25.99
N ALA A 73 -15.76 -19.47 -26.13
CA ALA A 73 -15.11 -20.44 -27.02
C ALA A 73 -15.34 -21.90 -26.60
N LYS A 74 -15.62 -22.16 -25.32
CA LYS A 74 -15.88 -23.50 -24.78
C LYS A 74 -17.37 -23.86 -24.80
N GLU A 75 -18.22 -22.98 -24.31
CA GLU A 75 -19.64 -23.26 -24.07
C GLU A 75 -20.53 -22.75 -25.22
N GLY A 76 -20.01 -21.91 -26.12
CA GLY A 76 -20.73 -21.36 -27.27
C GLY A 76 -21.62 -20.16 -26.95
N SER A 77 -21.69 -19.76 -25.68
CA SER A 77 -22.38 -18.56 -25.21
C SER A 77 -21.62 -17.92 -24.05
N TYR A 78 -21.86 -16.64 -23.81
CA TYR A 78 -21.37 -15.95 -22.62
C TYR A 78 -22.18 -16.41 -21.39
N PRO A 79 -21.56 -16.42 -20.20
CA PRO A 79 -22.22 -16.90 -19.00
C PRO A 79 -23.32 -15.93 -18.56
N ASN A 80 -24.33 -16.44 -17.84
CA ASN A 80 -25.38 -15.56 -17.33
C ASN A 80 -24.84 -14.71 -16.19
N ALA A 81 -25.27 -13.45 -16.08
CA ALA A 81 -24.84 -12.61 -14.96
C ALA A 81 -25.36 -13.15 -13.63
N ASP A 82 -24.51 -13.09 -12.60
CA ASP A 82 -24.92 -13.33 -11.21
C ASP A 82 -25.90 -12.24 -10.74
N THR A 83 -26.58 -12.51 -9.63
CA THR A 83 -27.58 -11.58 -9.05
C THR A 83 -27.01 -10.17 -8.88
N GLY A 84 -27.67 -9.20 -9.51
CA GLY A 84 -27.30 -7.78 -9.45
C GLY A 84 -26.21 -7.39 -10.45
N ASP A 85 -26.28 -7.93 -11.68
CA ASP A 85 -25.36 -7.62 -12.79
C ASP A 85 -23.89 -7.88 -12.43
N LYS A 86 -23.64 -9.02 -11.77
CA LYS A 86 -22.29 -9.40 -11.32
C LYS A 86 -21.69 -10.43 -12.28
N LEU A 87 -20.35 -10.45 -12.32
CA LEU A 87 -19.62 -11.50 -13.02
C LEU A 87 -19.94 -12.86 -12.37
N PRO A 88 -20.29 -13.89 -13.17
CA PRO A 88 -20.60 -15.22 -12.69
C PRO A 88 -19.33 -15.96 -12.28
N LYS A 89 -18.98 -15.87 -11.01
CA LYS A 89 -17.68 -16.31 -10.49
C LYS A 89 -17.50 -17.82 -10.59
N GLU A 90 -18.55 -18.57 -10.27
CA GLU A 90 -18.49 -20.04 -10.29
C GLU A 90 -18.34 -20.57 -11.72
N GLU A 91 -19.00 -19.96 -12.69
CA GLU A 91 -18.90 -20.33 -14.11
C GLU A 91 -17.54 -19.95 -14.71
N LEU A 92 -16.95 -18.84 -14.25
CA LEU A 92 -15.67 -18.33 -14.74
C LEU A 92 -14.46 -18.84 -13.95
N LYS A 93 -14.64 -19.67 -12.92
CA LYS A 93 -13.57 -20.10 -12.01
C LYS A 93 -12.36 -20.72 -12.71
N ASP A 94 -12.58 -21.46 -13.79
CA ASP A 94 -11.51 -22.11 -14.56
C ASP A 94 -10.73 -21.13 -15.48
N PHE A 95 -11.28 -19.92 -15.67
CA PHE A 95 -10.78 -18.95 -16.63
C PHE A 95 -10.29 -17.64 -16.00
N LEU A 96 -10.84 -17.30 -14.83
CA LEU A 96 -10.65 -16.03 -14.15
C LEU A 96 -9.92 -16.23 -12.82
N ASP A 97 -8.69 -15.74 -12.77
CA ASP A 97 -7.87 -15.72 -11.55
C ASP A 97 -7.76 -14.29 -11.03
N LEU A 98 -8.87 -13.78 -10.49
CA LEU A 98 -8.94 -12.50 -9.79
C LEU A 98 -9.56 -12.70 -8.42
N ASN A 99 -9.15 -11.87 -7.46
CA ASN A 99 -9.74 -11.87 -6.14
C ASN A 99 -11.17 -11.29 -6.17
N ASP A 100 -11.95 -11.59 -5.13
CA ASP A 100 -13.37 -11.21 -5.08
C ASP A 100 -13.60 -9.70 -5.08
N GLU A 101 -12.68 -8.95 -4.51
CA GLU A 101 -12.73 -7.49 -4.41
C GLU A 101 -12.58 -6.83 -5.78
N ASP A 102 -11.59 -7.27 -6.57
CA ASP A 102 -11.35 -6.75 -7.90
C ASP A 102 -12.49 -7.11 -8.87
N ILE A 103 -13.08 -8.29 -8.72
CA ILE A 103 -14.25 -8.69 -9.52
C ILE A 103 -15.47 -7.80 -9.22
N GLN A 104 -15.68 -7.43 -7.96
CA GLN A 104 -16.83 -6.60 -7.55
C GLN A 104 -16.77 -5.14 -8.03
N LYS A 105 -15.61 -4.69 -8.53
CA LYS A 105 -15.46 -3.38 -9.18
C LYS A 105 -16.15 -3.32 -10.55
N TRP A 106 -16.59 -4.45 -11.10
CA TRP A 106 -17.16 -4.54 -12.44
C TRP A 106 -18.65 -4.91 -12.42
N ILE A 107 -19.39 -4.27 -13.30
CA ILE A 107 -20.78 -4.58 -13.64
C ILE A 107 -20.75 -5.36 -14.94
N TYR A 108 -21.36 -6.53 -14.93
CA TYR A 108 -21.42 -7.45 -16.06
C TYR A 108 -22.87 -7.71 -16.44
N LYS A 109 -23.17 -7.58 -17.73
CA LYS A 109 -24.49 -7.90 -18.29
C LYS A 109 -24.30 -8.77 -19.51
N ASN A 110 -24.96 -9.91 -19.54
CA ASN A 110 -25.15 -10.70 -20.74
C ASN A 110 -26.47 -10.29 -21.42
N THR A 111 -26.49 -10.28 -22.75
CA THR A 111 -27.71 -10.19 -23.54
C THR A 111 -27.65 -11.25 -24.63
N SER A 112 -28.32 -12.36 -24.36
CA SER A 112 -28.48 -13.48 -25.29
C SER A 112 -29.88 -13.47 -25.89
N THR A 113 -29.95 -13.52 -27.22
CA THR A 113 -31.16 -13.64 -28.03
C THR A 113 -31.01 -14.83 -28.97
N ASN A 114 -32.10 -15.26 -29.62
CA ASN A 114 -32.08 -16.41 -30.54
C ASN A 114 -31.06 -16.30 -31.69
N THR A 115 -30.57 -15.10 -31.99
CA THR A 115 -29.66 -14.83 -33.12
C THR A 115 -28.34 -14.21 -32.72
N ASN A 116 -28.26 -13.53 -31.57
CA ASN A 116 -27.07 -12.80 -31.14
C ASN A 116 -26.84 -13.02 -29.64
N ASP A 117 -25.57 -13.21 -29.28
CA ASP A 117 -25.12 -13.23 -27.89
C ASP A 117 -24.02 -12.18 -27.70
N SER A 118 -24.17 -11.35 -26.68
CA SER A 118 -23.31 -10.21 -26.43
C SER A 118 -23.19 -9.93 -24.94
N TYR A 119 -22.13 -9.24 -24.53
CA TYR A 119 -21.96 -8.80 -23.15
C TYR A 119 -21.53 -7.34 -23.07
N SER A 120 -21.85 -6.70 -21.95
CA SER A 120 -21.23 -5.45 -21.53
C SER A 120 -20.47 -5.64 -20.22
N LEU A 121 -19.33 -4.96 -20.12
CA LEU A 121 -18.48 -4.93 -18.93
C LEU A 121 -18.13 -3.47 -18.66
N GLU A 122 -18.59 -2.95 -17.52
CA GLU A 122 -18.40 -1.57 -17.11
C GLU A 122 -17.85 -1.51 -15.70
N LYS A 123 -16.86 -0.66 -15.46
CA LYS A 123 -16.37 -0.41 -14.10
C LYS A 123 -17.46 0.33 -13.31
N LYS A 124 -17.77 -0.16 -12.12
CA LYS A 124 -18.67 0.51 -11.18
C LYS A 124 -18.09 1.89 -10.85
N SER A 125 -18.80 2.93 -11.25
CA SER A 125 -18.42 4.31 -10.94
C SER A 125 -18.35 4.46 -9.41
N THR A 126 -17.15 4.74 -8.91
CA THR A 126 -16.95 5.12 -7.51
C THR A 126 -17.16 6.63 -7.47
N GLN A 127 -18.36 7.07 -7.10
CA GLN A 127 -18.60 8.45 -6.67
C GLN A 127 -17.99 8.67 -5.30
#